data_AF-A0A6G1WR02-F1
#
_entry.id   AF-A0A6G1WR02-F1
#
_cell.length_a   1.000
_cell.length_b   1.000
_cell.length_c   1.000
_cell.angle_alpha   90.00
_cell.angle_beta   90.00
_cell.angle_gamma   90.00
#
_symmetry.space_group_name_H-M   'P 1'
#
loop_
_entity.id
_entity.type
_entity.pdbx_description
1 polymer ?
#
loop_
_entity_poly.entity_id
_entity_poly.type
_entity_poly.pdbx_seq_one_letter_code
_entity_poly.pdbx_strand_id
1 'polypeptide(L)' 'MTFLEAYAKFGPDTLAIAEGLGIKEHEADRLINARLNCGYAERLHARRIKKIAYAGKEPFMSEWAR' A
#
# COMPACT_ATOMS: atom_id res chain seq x y z
N MET A 1 0.27 -17.52 -15.75
CA MET A 1 0.57 -16.14 -15.31
C MET A 1 0.49 -16.11 -13.81
N THR A 2 1.41 -15.45 -13.12
CA THR A 2 1.35 -15.26 -11.66
C THR A 2 0.50 -14.04 -11.30
N PHE A 3 0.04 -13.92 -10.05
CA PHE A 3 -0.75 -12.75 -9.61
C PHE A 3 0.02 -11.44 -9.80
N LEU A 4 1.33 -11.42 -9.52
CA LEU A 4 2.14 -10.20 -9.67
C LEU A 4 2.30 -9.78 -11.14
N GLU A 5 2.43 -10.74 -12.06
CA GLU A 5 2.45 -10.47 -13.50
C GLU A 5 1.10 -9.94 -13.99
N ALA A 6 0.00 -10.56 -13.55
CA ALA A 6 -1.35 -10.13 -13.87
C ALA A 6 -1.61 -8.70 -13.34
N TYR A 7 -1.24 -8.45 -12.08
CA TYR A 7 -1.38 -7.16 -11.43
C TYR A 7 -0.51 -6.07 -12.08
N ALA A 8 0.70 -6.41 -12.54
CA ALA A 8 1.56 -5.49 -13.27
C ALA A 8 1.01 -5.15 -14.66
N LYS A 9 0.33 -6.11 -15.31
CA LYS A 9 -0.21 -5.96 -16.66
C LYS A 9 -1.57 -5.25 -16.70
N PHE A 10 -2.48 -5.61 -15.79
CA PHE A 10 -3.87 -5.15 -15.78
C PHE A 10 -4.15 -4.11 -14.69
N GLY A 11 -3.22 -3.88 -13.75
CA GLY A 11 -3.48 -3.08 -12.56
C GLY A 11 -4.43 -3.79 -11.58
N PRO A 12 -5.08 -3.06 -10.66
CA PRO A 12 -6.03 -3.63 -9.70
C PRO A 12 -7.41 -3.91 -10.34
N ASP A 13 -7.42 -4.51 -11.53
CA ASP A 13 -8.65 -4.93 -12.22
C ASP A 13 -9.01 -6.37 -11.82
N THR A 14 -10.08 -6.52 -11.03
CA THR A 14 -10.53 -7.81 -10.48
C THR A 14 -10.92 -8.81 -11.55
N LEU A 15 -11.57 -8.37 -12.63
CA LEU A 15 -12.08 -9.25 -13.67
C LEU A 15 -10.95 -9.72 -14.57
N ALA A 16 -10.08 -8.81 -15.01
CA ALA A 16 -8.94 -9.15 -15.86
C ALA A 16 -7.92 -10.05 -15.14
N ILE A 17 -7.73 -9.83 -13.83
CA ILE A 17 -6.87 -10.70 -13.00
C ILE A 17 -7.52 -12.07 -12.80
N ALA A 18 -8.83 -12.12 -12.53
CA ALA A 18 -9.55 -13.38 -12.35
C ALA A 18 -9.50 -14.26 -13.61
N GLU A 19 -9.78 -13.66 -14.78
CA GLU A 19 -9.69 -14.32 -16.08
C GLU A 19 -8.25 -14.77 -16.37
N GLY A 20 -7.26 -13.91 -16.12
CA GLY A 20 -5.85 -14.19 -16.36
C GLY A 20 -5.25 -15.28 -15.46
N LEU A 21 -5.83 -15.50 -14.27
CA LEU A 21 -5.42 -16.53 -13.32
C LEU A 21 -6.32 -17.78 -13.34
N GLY A 22 -7.47 -17.72 -14.01
CA GLY A 22 -8.47 -18.80 -13.99
C GLY A 22 -9.10 -19.00 -12.62
N ILE A 23 -9.20 -17.95 -11.80
CA ILE A 23 -9.79 -17.98 -10.46
C ILE A 23 -11.14 -17.25 -10.44
N LYS A 24 -11.89 -17.37 -9.34
CA LYS A 24 -13.13 -16.59 -9.19
C LYS A 24 -12.80 -15.14 -8.87
N GLU A 25 -13.68 -14.23 -9.31
CA GLU A 25 -13.50 -12.78 -9.10
C GLU A 25 -13.27 -12.40 -7.63
N HIS A 26 -14.01 -13.03 -6.71
CA HIS A 26 -13.85 -12.78 -5.27
C HIS A 26 -12.50 -13.26 -4.71
N GLU A 27 -11.82 -14.20 -5.36
CA GLU A 27 -10.48 -14.62 -4.98
C GLU A 27 -9.44 -13.61 -5.48
N ALA A 28 -9.63 -13.10 -6.70
CA ALA A 28 -8.82 -12.01 -7.24
C ALA A 28 -8.93 -10.74 -6.37
N ASP A 29 -10.14 -10.37 -5.97
CA ASP A 29 -10.39 -9.23 -5.07
C ASP A 29 -9.68 -9.38 -3.72
N ARG A 30 -9.71 -10.58 -3.11
CA ARG A 30 -8.96 -10.84 -1.85
C ARG A 30 -7.45 -10.65 -2.02
N LEU A 31 -6.88 -11.11 -3.15
CA LEU A 31 -5.45 -10.96 -3.43
C LEU A 31 -5.06 -9.50 -3.64
N ILE A 32 -5.89 -8.74 -4.36
CA ILE A 32 -5.69 -7.29 -4.55
C ILE A 32 -5.77 -6.56 -3.21
N ASN A 33 -6.80 -6.85 -2.41
CA ASN A 33 -6.97 -6.26 -1.09
C ASN A 33 -5.82 -6.61 -0.14
N ALA A 34 -5.32 -7.85 -0.15
CA ALA A 34 -4.14 -8.25 0.62
C ALA A 34 -2.89 -7.44 0.20
N ARG A 35 -2.66 -7.29 -1.10
CA ARG A 35 -1.52 -6.53 -1.64
C ARG A 35 -1.59 -5.05 -1.25
N LEU A 36 -2.77 -4.42 -1.36
CA LEU A 36 -3.00 -3.03 -0.98
C LEU A 36 -2.85 -2.83 0.53
N ASN A 37 -3.33 -3.77 1.34
CA ASN A 37 -3.19 -3.74 2.80
C ASN A 37 -1.73 -3.85 3.26
N CYS A 38 -0.89 -4.66 2.62
CA CYS A 38 0.54 -4.68 2.91
C CYS A 38 1.18 -3.28 2.73
N GLY A 39 0.92 -2.62 1.59
CA GLY A 39 1.44 -1.26 1.35
C GLY A 39 0.81 -0.19 2.25
N TYR A 40 -0.42 -0.40 2.73
CA TYR A 40 -1.06 0.48 3.71
C TYR A 40 -0.45 0.31 5.11
N ALA A 41 -0.21 -0.92 5.55
CA ALA A 41 0.43 -1.22 6.84
C ALA A 41 1.85 -0.63 6.90
N GLU A 42 2.64 -0.79 5.83
CA GLU A 42 3.98 -0.17 5.72
C GLU A 42 3.93 1.36 5.84
N ARG A 43 2.96 2.02 5.18
CA ARG A 43 2.77 3.48 5.28
C ARG A 43 2.32 3.94 6.67
N LEU A 44 1.46 3.17 7.34
CA LEU A 44 1.07 3.43 8.73
C LEU A 44 2.24 3.27 9.68
N HIS A 45 3.05 2.21 9.52
CA HIS A 45 4.27 2.00 10.29
C HIS A 45 5.26 3.16 10.07
N ALA A 46 5.48 3.59 8.83
CA ALA A 46 6.35 4.73 8.53
C ALA A 46 5.83 6.04 9.14
N ARG A 47 4.51 6.31 9.09
CA ARG A 47 3.91 7.48 9.76
C ARG A 47 4.05 7.40 11.28
N ARG A 48 3.86 6.22 11.87
CA ARG A 48 3.98 6.01 13.31
C ARG A 48 5.43 6.16 13.77
N ILE A 49 6.40 5.63 13.02
CA ILE A 49 7.84 5.82 13.28
C ILE A 49 8.21 7.31 13.16
N LYS A 50 7.76 8.00 12.10
CA LYS A 50 7.96 9.47 11.98
C LYS A 50 7.34 10.21 13.16
N LYS A 51 6.11 9.89 13.55
CA LYS A 51 5.43 10.52 14.70
C LYS A 51 6.21 10.30 16.00
N ILE A 52 6.72 9.09 16.24
CA ILE A 52 7.58 8.77 17.40
C ILE A 52 8.90 9.55 17.33
N ALA A 53 9.52 9.64 16.14
CA ALA A 53 10.77 10.36 15.94
C ALA A 53 10.65 11.87 16.22
N TYR A 54 9.48 12.47 15.98
CA TYR A 54 9.20 13.88 16.29
C TYR A 54 8.59 14.11 17.68
N ALA A 55 8.08 13.07 18.37
CA ALA A 55 7.43 13.22 19.68
C ALA A 55 8.39 13.56 20.82
N GLY A 56 9.71 13.51 20.60
CA GLY A 56 10.74 13.87 21.57
C GLY A 56 11.74 14.93 21.08
N LYS A 57 11.49 15.55 19.91
CA LYS A 57 12.27 16.70 19.46
C LYS A 57 11.36 17.92 19.53
N GLU A 58 11.77 18.94 20.28
CA GLU A 58 11.17 20.27 20.22
C GLU A 58 10.95 20.63 18.73
N PRO A 59 9.75 21.08 18.33
CA PRO A 59 9.51 21.45 16.95
C PRO A 59 10.59 22.46 16.55
N PHE A 60 11.33 22.14 15.49
CA PHE A 60 12.31 23.02 14.88
C PHE A 60 11.65 24.39 14.69
N MET A 61 11.91 25.32 15.62
CA MET A 61 11.58 26.72 15.45
C MET A 61 12.52 27.21 14.37
N SER A 62 12.04 27.22 13.14
CA SER A 62 12.72 27.85 12.03
C SER A 62 12.98 29.31 12.41
N GLU A 63 14.24 29.68 12.58
CA GLU A 63 14.73 31.06 12.79
C GLU A 63 14.40 32.04 11.64
N TRP A 64 13.55 31.62 10.69
CA TRP A 64 13.10 32.41 9.55
C TRP A 64 11.79 33.18 9.81
N ALA A 65 11.32 33.26 11.06
CA ALA A 65 10.18 34.08 11.45
C ALA A 65 10.62 35.40 12.11
N ARG A 66 11.47 36.18 11.42
CA ARG A 66 11.74 37.58 11.73
C ARG A 66 11.41 38.46 10.53
#